data_AF-A0A3C0IRH7-F1
#
_entry.id   AF-A0A3C0IRH7-F1
#
_cell.length_a   1.000
_cell.length_b   1.000
_cell.length_c   1.000
_cell.angle_alpha   90.00
_cell.angle_beta   90.00
_cell.angle_gamma   90.00
#
_symmetry.space_group_name_H-M   'P 1'
#
loop_
_entity.id
_entity.type
_entity.pdbx_description
1 polymer ?
#
loop_
_entity_poly.entity_id
_entity_poly.type
_entity_poly.pdbx_seq_one_letter_code
_entity_poly.pdbx_strand_id
1 'polypeptide(L)' 'NEPAISKAVATSQAASYATKTLPQLNHLFQQCKQCNGNEYIALSETINPTALATVGLWLQEICTLR' A
#
# COMPACT_ATOMS: atom_id res chain seq x y z
N ASN A 1 -12.71 -1.93 -4.57
CA ASN A 1 -12.18 -3.09 -3.80
C ASN A 1 -12.05 -2.84 -2.30
N GLU A 2 -11.86 -1.60 -1.84
CA GLU A 2 -11.62 -1.28 -0.43
C GLU A 2 -12.63 -1.92 0.56
N PRO A 3 -13.97 -1.86 0.36
CA PRO A 3 -14.91 -2.43 1.34
C PRO A 3 -14.79 -3.95 1.51
N ALA A 4 -14.47 -4.66 0.44
CA ALA A 4 -14.29 -6.11 0.47
C ALA A 4 -12.99 -6.50 1.17
N ILE A 5 -11.91 -5.74 0.94
CA ILE A 5 -10.61 -5.96 1.59
C ILE A 5 -10.73 -5.68 3.09
N SER A 6 -11.33 -4.55 3.46
CA SER A 6 -11.55 -4.17 4.87
C SER A 6 -12.36 -5.21 5.62
N LYS A 7 -13.46 -5.68 5.03
CA LYS A 7 -14.25 -6.78 5.61
C LYS A 7 -13.44 -8.06 5.78
N ALA A 8 -12.69 -8.47 4.75
CA ALA A 8 -11.92 -9.71 4.78
C ALA A 8 -10.86 -9.70 5.88
N VAL A 9 -10.09 -8.61 6.01
CA VAL A 9 -9.05 -8.50 7.05
C VAL A 9 -9.64 -8.40 8.45
N ALA A 10 -10.78 -7.73 8.62
CA ALA A 10 -11.48 -7.65 9.91
C ALA A 10 -12.02 -8.99 10.39
N THR A 11 -12.35 -9.90 9.47
CA THR A 11 -12.77 -11.28 9.80
C THR A 11 -11.62 -12.28 9.85
N SER A 12 -10.37 -11.83 9.65
CA SER A 12 -9.20 -12.71 9.66
C SER A 12 -8.74 -13.01 11.09
N GLN A 13 -7.89 -14.04 11.23
CA GLN A 13 -7.21 -14.36 12.49
C GLN A 13 -5.88 -13.61 12.65
N ALA A 14 -5.63 -12.57 11.84
CA ALA A 14 -4.39 -11.80 11.92
C ALA A 14 -4.31 -11.06 13.27
N ALA A 15 -3.19 -11.20 13.97
CA ALA A 15 -2.98 -10.56 15.28
C ALA A 15 -2.98 -9.03 15.22
N SER A 16 -2.59 -8.45 14.08
CA SER A 16 -2.62 -7.01 13.83
C SER A 16 -2.81 -6.76 12.34
N TYR A 17 -3.66 -5.80 11.99
CA TYR A 17 -3.89 -5.40 10.60
C TYR A 17 -4.22 -3.91 10.53
N ALA A 18 -3.95 -3.30 9.37
CA ALA A 18 -4.38 -1.94 9.06
C ALA A 18 -4.77 -1.86 7.58
N THR A 19 -5.75 -1.03 7.27
CA THR A 19 -6.18 -0.73 5.89
C THR A 19 -5.95 0.74 5.60
N LYS A 20 -5.24 1.05 4.51
CA LYS A 20 -4.99 2.43 4.09
C LYS A 20 -5.05 2.55 2.57
N THR A 21 -5.78 3.55 2.11
CA THR A 21 -5.88 3.88 0.68
C THR A 21 -4.86 4.97 0.35
N LEU A 22 -3.98 4.69 -0.61
CA LEU A 22 -3.04 5.67 -1.16
C LEU A 22 -3.47 5.98 -2.60
N PRO A 23 -4.00 7.19 -2.87
CA PRO A 23 -4.49 7.54 -4.20
C PRO A 23 -3.32 7.77 -5.18
N GLN A 24 -3.62 7.68 -6.47
CA GLN A 24 -2.67 7.99 -7.56
C GLN A 24 -1.43 7.11 -7.62
N LEU A 25 -1.53 5.89 -7.08
CA LEU A 25 -0.53 4.85 -7.24
C LEU A 25 -1.02 3.80 -8.24
N ASN A 26 -0.12 3.27 -9.04
CA ASN A 26 -0.39 2.11 -9.87
C ASN A 26 -0.31 0.82 -9.02
N HIS A 27 -0.51 -0.34 -9.66
CA HIS A 27 -0.51 -1.64 -8.99
C HIS A 27 0.87 -2.08 -8.44
N LEU A 28 1.94 -1.35 -8.75
CA LEU A 28 3.30 -1.55 -8.22
C LEU A 28 3.68 -0.50 -7.18
N PHE A 29 2.70 0.28 -6.70
CA PHE A 29 2.90 1.38 -5.76
C PHE A 29 3.78 2.50 -6.28
N GLN A 30 3.80 2.75 -7.59
CA GLN A 30 4.46 3.91 -8.18
C GLN A 30 3.44 5.03 -8.44
N GLN A 31 3.84 6.28 -8.26
CA GLN A 31 3.06 7.46 -8.59
C GLN A 31 2.74 7.46 -10.08
N CYS A 32 1.45 7.59 -10.39
CA CYS A 32 0.98 7.65 -11.76
C CYS A 32 -0.12 8.70 -11.93
N LYS A 33 -0.20 9.25 -13.13
CA LYS A 33 -1.26 10.18 -13.53
C LYS A 33 -2.34 9.46 -14.32
N GLN A 34 -1.94 8.63 -15.27
CA GLN A 34 -2.80 7.91 -16.20
C GLN A 34 -2.89 6.43 -15.83
N CYS A 35 -1.89 5.93 -15.11
CA CYS A 35 -1.83 4.59 -14.51
C CYS A 35 -2.02 3.47 -15.54
N ASN A 36 -1.52 3.69 -16.75
CA ASN A 36 -1.55 2.72 -17.85
C ASN A 36 -0.13 2.14 -18.10
N GLY A 37 -0.07 1.11 -18.94
CA GLY A 37 1.20 0.42 -19.24
C GLY A 37 2.24 1.30 -19.93
N ASN A 38 1.84 2.31 -20.70
CA ASN A 38 2.77 3.19 -21.40
C ASN A 38 3.47 4.15 -20.42
N GLU A 39 2.72 4.69 -19.45
CA GLU A 39 3.30 5.52 -18.39
C GLU A 39 4.31 4.72 -17.57
N TYR A 40 3.98 3.48 -17.23
CA TYR A 40 4.85 2.59 -16.46
C TYR A 40 6.27 2.44 -17.05
N ILE A 41 6.38 2.28 -18.38
CA ILE A 41 7.67 2.12 -19.07
C ILE A 41 8.57 3.36 -18.89
N ALA A 42 7.98 4.54 -18.73
CA ALA A 42 8.69 5.80 -18.60
C ALA A 42 8.99 6.19 -17.13
N LEU A 43 8.36 5.53 -16.15
CA LEU A 43 8.57 5.82 -14.73
C LEU A 43 9.92 5.29 -14.26
N SER A 44 10.74 6.16 -13.67
CA SER A 44 11.99 5.79 -13.00
C SER A 44 11.80 5.40 -11.53
N GLU A 45 10.65 5.75 -10.94
CA GLU A 45 10.33 5.42 -9.55
C GLU A 45 10.18 3.91 -9.39
N THR A 46 10.88 3.28 -8.44
CA THR A 46 10.71 1.84 -8.15
C THR A 46 9.51 1.58 -7.25
N ILE A 47 9.37 2.38 -6.19
CA ILE A 47 8.25 2.36 -5.24
C ILE A 47 8.06 3.78 -4.71
N ASN A 48 6.81 4.19 -4.52
CA ASN A 48 6.50 5.49 -3.96
C ASN A 48 7.05 5.62 -2.53
N PRO A 49 7.84 6.66 -2.21
CA PRO A 49 8.43 6.83 -0.88
C PRO A 49 7.39 6.88 0.25
N THR A 50 6.21 7.46 -0.01
CA THR A 50 5.13 7.53 0.99
C THR A 50 4.51 6.16 1.24
N ALA A 51 4.36 5.33 0.19
CA ALA A 51 3.92 3.96 0.34
C ALA A 51 4.92 3.14 1.16
N LEU A 52 6.21 3.23 0.82
CA LEU A 52 7.27 2.54 1.54
C LEU A 52 7.34 2.98 3.01
N ALA A 53 7.29 4.28 3.29
CA ALA A 53 7.28 4.82 4.65
C ALA A 53 6.03 4.38 5.43
N THR A 54 4.86 4.35 4.81
CA THR A 54 3.61 3.90 5.45
C THR A 54 3.73 2.45 5.93
N VAL A 55 4.24 1.55 5.08
CA VAL A 55 4.45 0.14 5.44
C VAL A 55 5.54 0.00 6.50
N GLY A 56 6.66 0.72 6.34
CA GLY A 56 7.79 0.68 7.28
C GLY A 56 7.40 1.15 8.68
N LEU A 57 6.66 2.26 8.79
CA LEU A 57 6.18 2.78 10.07
C LEU A 57 5.18 1.83 10.73
N TRP A 58 4.27 1.23 9.96
CA TRP A 58 3.35 0.22 10.50
C TRP A 58 4.11 -1.00 11.03
N LEU A 59 5.11 -1.50 10.29
CA LEU A 59 5.96 -2.60 10.74
C LEU A 59 6.71 -2.24 12.03
N GLN A 60 7.24 -1.03 12.13
CA GLN A 60 7.89 -0.55 13.36
C GLN A 60 6.90 -0.55 14.53
N GLU A 61 5.69 -0.03 14.33
CA GLU A 61 4.64 -0.03 15.36
C GLU A 61 4.34 -1.45 15.86
N ILE A 62 4.05 -2.39 14.96
CA ILE A 62 3.65 -3.75 15.37
C ILE A 62 4.80 -4.61 15.88
N CYS A 63 6.05 -4.36 15.44
CA CYS A 63 7.22 -5.11 15.90
C CYS A 63 7.76 -4.59 17.23
N THR A 64 7.62 -3.28 17.49
CA THR A 64 8.07 -2.67 18.76
C THR A 64 7.04 -2.86 19.88
N LEU A 65 5.80 -3.22 19.55
CA LEU A 65 4.75 -3.61 20.50
C LEU A 65 4.87 -5.07 21.00
N ARG A 66 6.02 -5.74 20.79
CA ARG A 66 6.31 -7.08 21.35
C ARG A 66 7.23 -7.03 22.56
#